data_AF-A0A0V1GTI3-F1
#
_entry.id   AF-A0A0V1GTI3-F1
#
_cell.length_a   1.000
_cell.length_b   1.000
_cell.length_c   1.000
_cell.angle_alpha   90.00
_cell.angle_beta   90.00
_cell.angle_gamma   90.00
#
_symmetry.space_group_name_H-M   'P 1'
#
loop_
_entity.id
_entity.type
_entity.pdbx_description
1 polymer ?
#
loop_
_entity_poly.entity_id
_entity_poly.type
_entity_poly.pdbx_seq_one_letter_code
_entity_poly.pdbx_strand_id
1 'polypeptide(L)'
;MNSTSSPKVIENEIPNNNNNNNIPSPSSSYCENSPEILLNFYLKEVKKSFHKHTADNCIEFAVRCLTLTKILYGYTNTTLLAVHHCMLARIYWKLKNLSNQTCDHAKAALQYLTLLPTKGKLQLDASEQTEQNLQQLNVALESMLLIGQVQHANGQFAESNRFFKRALILLRRNKSNLPNEQLAQYWFTEFNCEIIMNDLNLNKIEDAKQHFNRATATLDENNIDSTIKLISTIILLGDTINKRQDKSSSAQYYKKALELTKFIQNQRDIRTADLMVNIVRASTKEKQPPPPQQQQQQQDFHKLRHCLEQAITIYTEQLLDSSDIRIIDANNLLHKLNMQNSDDGSFFTNNMKTIMK
;
A
#
# COMPACT_ATOMS: atom_id res chain seq x y z
N MET A 1 -23.75 41.32 -2.04
CA MET A 1 -22.79 41.39 -0.93
C MET A 1 -22.45 39.93 -0.59
N ASN A 2 -21.46 39.35 -1.28
CA ASN A 2 -20.04 39.35 -0.92
C ASN A 2 -19.84 38.66 0.45
N SER A 3 -18.99 37.66 0.64
CA SER A 3 -17.91 37.10 -0.19
C SER A 3 -17.32 35.88 0.52
N THR A 4 -16.73 35.00 -0.26
CA THR A 4 -15.76 33.96 0.10
C THR A 4 -14.67 34.47 1.04
N SER A 5 -14.25 33.67 2.03
CA SER A 5 -12.89 33.77 2.57
C SER A 5 -12.39 32.43 3.11
N SER A 6 -11.29 31.98 2.51
CA SER A 6 -10.42 30.88 2.91
C SER A 6 -9.71 31.20 4.23
N PRO A 7 -9.33 30.22 5.06
CA PRO A 7 -8.47 30.49 6.21
C PRO A 7 -7.04 30.75 5.71
N LYS A 8 -6.57 31.98 5.98
CA LYS A 8 -5.21 32.46 5.75
C LYS A 8 -4.22 31.75 6.67
N VAL A 9 -3.07 31.43 6.10
CA VAL A 9 -1.80 31.11 6.76
C VAL A 9 -1.45 32.26 7.71
N ILE A 10 -1.15 31.95 8.97
CA ILE A 10 -0.63 32.90 9.94
C ILE A 10 0.88 32.97 9.72
N GLU A 11 1.32 33.95 8.93
CA GLU A 11 2.69 34.45 8.96
C GLU A 11 2.81 35.41 10.14
N ASN A 12 3.64 35.06 11.11
CA ASN A 12 4.04 35.98 12.18
C ASN A 12 5.13 36.91 11.63
N GLU A 13 4.74 38.13 11.23
CA GLU A 13 5.67 39.24 11.03
C GLU A 13 6.08 39.83 12.40
N ILE A 14 7.39 39.88 12.65
CA ILE A 14 7.99 40.58 13.79
C ILE A 14 8.21 42.05 13.38
N PRO A 15 7.87 43.05 14.20
CA PRO A 15 7.91 44.46 13.81
C PRO A 15 9.33 44.99 13.65
N ASN A 16 9.53 45.70 12.53
CA ASN A 16 10.75 46.37 12.15
C ASN A 16 10.91 47.67 12.97
N ASN A 17 11.89 47.73 13.87
CA ASN A 17 12.24 48.96 14.57
C ASN A 17 13.65 49.40 14.17
N ASN A 18 13.71 50.45 13.35
CA ASN A 18 14.93 51.14 12.97
C ASN A 18 15.53 51.83 14.20
N ASN A 19 16.75 51.43 14.60
CA ASN A 19 17.70 52.36 15.19
C ASN A 19 19.12 51.92 14.85
N ASN A 20 19.76 52.74 14.01
CA ASN A 20 21.19 52.70 13.73
C ASN A 20 21.99 52.87 15.02
N ASN A 21 22.92 51.96 15.28
CA ASN A 21 24.20 52.30 15.91
C ASN A 21 25.27 51.27 15.49
N ASN A 22 26.30 51.79 14.83
CA ASN A 22 27.47 51.07 14.33
C ASN A 22 28.25 50.37 15.46
N ILE A 23 28.38 49.04 15.37
CA ILE A 23 29.46 48.26 15.98
C ILE A 23 29.92 47.23 14.92
N PRO A 24 31.23 47.12 14.62
CA PRO A 24 31.70 46.24 13.56
C PRO A 24 31.81 44.78 14.02
N SER A 25 31.58 43.85 13.08
CA SER A 25 31.95 42.40 13.05
C SER A 25 30.79 41.40 13.27
N PRO A 26 30.86 40.15 12.73
CA PRO A 26 31.66 39.60 11.63
C PRO A 26 30.79 39.14 10.43
N SER A 27 31.46 38.87 9.31
CA SER A 27 30.94 38.36 8.04
C SER A 27 29.73 37.40 8.11
N SER A 28 28.72 37.72 7.30
CA SER A 28 27.41 37.09 7.13
C SER A 28 27.42 35.75 6.37
N SER A 29 28.05 34.68 6.88
CA SER A 29 27.98 33.37 6.20
C SER A 29 27.69 32.15 7.09
N TYR A 30 27.57 32.32 8.42
CA TYR A 30 27.40 31.18 9.33
C TYR A 30 25.93 30.84 9.69
N CYS A 31 24.94 31.64 9.28
CA CYS A 31 23.53 31.39 9.64
C CYS A 31 22.73 30.54 8.63
N GLU A 32 23.25 30.22 7.44
CA GLU A 32 22.47 29.47 6.43
C GLU A 32 22.46 27.94 6.61
N ASN A 33 23.22 27.39 7.56
CA ASN A 33 23.43 25.95 7.68
C ASN A 33 23.35 25.42 9.12
N SER A 34 22.30 25.74 9.89
CA SER A 34 22.09 25.03 11.15
C SER A 34 21.88 23.53 10.85
N PRO A 35 22.37 22.60 11.70
CA PRO A 35 22.20 21.18 11.41
C PRO A 35 20.72 20.75 11.42
N GLU A 36 19.83 21.48 12.10
CA GLU A 36 18.37 21.30 12.04
C GLU A 36 17.79 21.72 10.68
N ILE A 37 18.24 22.84 10.11
CA ILE A 37 17.86 23.27 8.76
C ILE A 37 18.30 22.21 7.74
N LEU A 38 19.53 21.71 7.87
CA LEU A 38 20.05 20.64 7.01
C LEU A 38 19.28 19.33 7.17
N LEU A 39 18.92 18.94 8.40
CA LEU A 39 18.11 17.75 8.66
C LEU A 39 16.75 17.86 7.94
N ASN A 40 16.08 19.00 8.07
CA ASN A 40 14.81 19.27 7.40
C ASN A 40 14.94 19.29 5.87
N PHE A 41 16.05 19.81 5.34
CA PHE A 41 16.36 19.75 3.91
C PHE A 41 16.46 18.29 3.43
N TYR A 42 17.29 17.46 4.08
CA TYR A 42 17.45 16.06 3.67
C TYR A 42 16.17 15.24 3.82
N LEU A 43 15.35 15.49 4.85
CA LEU A 43 14.04 14.85 4.99
C LEU A 43 13.11 15.16 3.81
N LYS A 44 13.15 16.38 3.26
CA LYS A 44 12.40 16.75 2.06
C LYS A 44 12.97 16.06 0.83
N GLU A 45 14.29 16.01 0.69
CA GLU A 45 14.95 15.36 -0.45
C GLU A 45 14.75 13.84 -0.47
N VAL A 46 14.71 13.17 0.69
CA VAL A 46 14.31 11.74 0.77
C VAL A 46 12.93 11.52 0.15
N LYS A 47 11.95 12.36 0.49
CA LYS A 47 10.59 12.24 -0.06
C LYS A 47 10.56 12.45 -1.57
N LYS A 48 11.27 13.47 -2.08
CA LYS A 48 11.33 13.76 -3.52
C LYS A 48 12.03 12.66 -4.33
N SER A 49 13.05 12.05 -3.74
CA SER A 49 13.89 11.03 -4.38
C SER A 49 13.43 9.60 -4.13
N PHE A 50 12.25 9.38 -3.54
CA PHE A 50 11.73 8.03 -3.23
C PHE A 50 11.26 7.29 -4.49
N HIS A 51 12.21 6.91 -5.34
CA HIS A 51 11.97 6.20 -6.59
C HIS A 51 13.13 5.25 -6.89
N LYS A 52 12.87 4.13 -7.58
CA LYS A 52 13.90 3.11 -7.88
C LYS A 52 15.10 3.69 -8.64
N HIS A 53 14.85 4.57 -9.61
CA HIS A 53 15.90 5.24 -10.40
C HIS A 53 16.78 6.21 -9.59
N THR A 54 16.27 6.76 -8.49
CA THR A 54 17.00 7.72 -7.63
C THR A 54 17.36 7.11 -6.27
N ALA A 55 17.36 5.77 -6.20
CA ALA A 55 17.48 5.04 -4.96
C ALA A 55 18.79 5.34 -4.21
N ASP A 56 19.92 5.49 -4.90
CA ASP A 56 21.21 5.76 -4.26
C ASP A 56 21.24 7.15 -3.61
N ASN A 57 20.72 8.18 -4.29
CA ASN A 57 20.56 9.52 -3.72
C ASN A 57 19.60 9.51 -2.52
N CYS A 58 18.49 8.77 -2.63
CA CYS A 58 17.52 8.63 -1.55
C CYS A 58 18.15 8.01 -0.29
N ILE A 59 18.96 6.95 -0.47
CA ILE A 59 19.73 6.32 0.61
C ILE A 59 20.72 7.32 1.20
N GLU A 60 21.47 8.04 0.35
CA GLU A 60 22.45 9.03 0.80
C GLU A 60 21.80 10.09 1.69
N PHE A 61 20.68 10.69 1.25
CA PHE A 61 19.95 11.67 2.04
C PHE A 61 19.43 11.08 3.35
N ALA A 62 18.91 9.84 3.34
CA ALA A 62 18.44 9.18 4.54
C ALA A 62 19.57 8.88 5.55
N VAL A 63 20.76 8.50 5.07
CA VAL A 63 21.96 8.33 5.90
C VAL A 63 22.39 9.67 6.50
N ARG A 64 22.33 10.77 5.74
CA ARG A 64 22.61 12.12 6.24
C ARG A 64 21.61 12.52 7.35
N CYS A 65 20.31 12.22 7.19
CA CYS A 65 19.32 12.47 8.25
C CYS A 65 19.64 11.71 9.54
N LEU A 66 19.96 10.41 9.45
CA LEU A 66 20.32 9.61 10.62
C LEU A 66 21.60 10.14 11.29
N THR A 67 22.59 10.52 10.49
CA THR A 67 23.87 11.05 10.99
C THR A 67 23.67 12.37 11.72
N LEU A 68 22.93 13.32 11.12
CA LEU A 68 22.61 14.60 11.75
C LEU A 68 21.79 14.43 13.02
N THR A 69 20.84 13.48 13.04
CA THR A 69 20.07 13.17 14.25
C THR A 69 20.98 12.73 15.39
N LYS A 70 21.97 11.88 15.12
CA LYS A 70 22.97 11.44 16.12
C LYS A 70 23.87 12.60 16.59
N ILE A 71 24.21 13.53 15.70
CA ILE A 71 25.04 14.70 16.04
C ILE A 71 24.26 15.68 16.92
N LEU A 72 23.03 16.00 16.52
CA LEU A 72 22.17 16.99 17.19
C LEU A 72 21.66 16.52 18.55
N TYR A 73 21.20 15.28 18.62
CA TYR A 73 20.46 14.77 19.78
C TYR A 73 21.19 13.62 20.48
N GLY A 74 22.41 13.28 20.07
CA GLY A 74 23.12 12.11 20.60
C GLY A 74 22.30 10.83 20.46
N TYR A 75 22.42 9.95 21.46
CA TYR A 75 21.62 8.73 21.58
C TYR A 75 20.37 8.91 22.46
N THR A 76 20.01 10.15 22.83
CA THR A 76 18.95 10.42 23.82
C THR A 76 17.57 10.53 23.19
N ASN A 77 17.46 11.07 21.96
CA ASN A 77 16.19 11.08 21.22
C ASN A 77 15.96 9.75 20.49
N THR A 78 15.65 8.71 21.27
CA THR A 78 15.48 7.34 20.76
C THR A 78 14.33 7.21 19.77
N THR A 79 13.27 8.02 19.91
CA THR A 79 12.14 8.03 18.96
C THR A 79 12.60 8.51 17.58
N LEU A 80 13.29 9.64 17.51
CA LEU A 80 13.75 10.17 16.23
C LEU A 80 14.80 9.27 15.59
N LEU A 81 15.69 8.65 16.38
CA LEU A 81 16.62 7.63 15.87
C LEU A 81 15.88 6.42 15.29
N ALA A 82 14.84 5.93 15.96
CA ALA A 82 14.03 4.84 15.47
C ALA A 82 13.32 5.18 14.15
N VAL A 83 12.80 6.40 14.02
CA VAL A 83 12.18 6.91 12.78
C VAL A 83 13.16 6.86 11.62
N HIS A 84 14.37 7.38 11.80
CA HIS A 84 15.37 7.41 10.73
C HIS A 84 15.89 6.03 10.35
N HIS A 85 16.04 5.13 11.33
CA HIS A 85 16.35 3.73 11.05
C HIS A 85 15.23 3.03 10.27
N CYS A 86 13.97 3.20 10.65
CA CYS A 86 12.84 2.65 9.92
C CYS A 86 12.73 3.23 8.49
N MET A 87 13.02 4.51 8.31
CA MET A 87 13.10 5.16 7.00
C MET A 87 14.16 4.51 6.10
N LEU A 88 15.37 4.26 6.62
CA LEU A 88 16.41 3.54 5.87
C LEU A 88 15.96 2.11 5.53
N ALA A 89 15.37 1.39 6.47
CA ALA A 89 14.85 0.05 6.22
C ALA A 89 13.82 0.03 5.07
N ARG A 90 12.88 0.99 5.07
CA ARG A 90 11.89 1.16 4.01
C ARG A 90 12.54 1.40 2.65
N ILE A 91 13.52 2.30 2.60
CA ILE A 91 14.23 2.65 1.36
C ILE A 91 14.99 1.44 0.81
N TYR A 92 15.77 0.75 1.65
CA TYR A 92 16.50 -0.45 1.26
C TYR A 92 15.59 -1.54 0.72
N TRP A 93 14.44 -1.75 1.36
CA TRP A 93 13.47 -2.74 0.91
C TRP A 93 12.79 -2.34 -0.39
N LYS A 94 12.12 -1.18 -0.40
CA LYS A 94 11.23 -0.78 -1.51
C LYS A 94 11.98 -0.37 -2.77
N LEU A 95 13.18 0.20 -2.63
CA LEU A 95 13.91 0.77 -3.77
C LEU A 95 15.03 -0.15 -4.28
N LYS A 96 15.67 -0.93 -3.41
CA LYS A 96 16.81 -1.79 -3.77
C LYS A 96 16.62 -3.29 -3.49
N ASN A 97 15.56 -3.68 -2.78
CA ASN A 97 15.32 -5.06 -2.36
C ASN A 97 16.50 -5.67 -1.56
N LEU A 98 17.13 -4.88 -0.69
CA LEU A 98 18.29 -5.29 0.10
C LEU A 98 17.88 -5.85 1.46
N SER A 99 17.68 -7.17 1.51
CA SER A 99 17.15 -7.90 2.68
C SER A 99 17.92 -7.67 3.98
N ASN A 100 19.25 -7.79 3.95
CA ASN A 100 20.07 -7.70 5.17
C ASN A 100 20.01 -6.29 5.77
N GLN A 101 20.29 -5.27 4.97
CA GLN A 101 20.25 -3.86 5.38
C GLN A 101 18.86 -3.44 5.87
N THR A 102 17.81 -3.94 5.22
CA THR A 102 16.42 -3.75 5.67
C THR A 102 16.22 -4.29 7.08
N CYS A 103 16.62 -5.54 7.33
CA CYS A 103 16.49 -6.18 8.63
C CYS A 103 17.35 -5.50 9.70
N ASP A 104 18.59 -5.14 9.40
CA ASP A 104 19.49 -4.51 10.36
C ASP A 104 18.92 -3.18 10.85
N HIS A 105 18.45 -2.34 9.92
CA HIS A 105 17.86 -1.06 10.27
C HIS A 105 16.48 -1.18 10.93
N ALA A 106 15.61 -2.09 10.49
CA ALA A 106 14.32 -2.29 11.13
C ALA A 106 14.47 -2.85 12.57
N LYS A 107 15.44 -3.76 12.79
CA LYS A 107 15.78 -4.25 14.14
C LYS A 107 16.36 -3.13 15.01
N ALA A 108 17.25 -2.30 14.45
CA ALA A 108 17.78 -1.13 15.16
C ALA A 108 16.65 -0.17 15.57
N ALA A 109 15.69 0.11 14.69
CA ALA A 109 14.54 0.94 15.01
C ALA A 109 13.74 0.37 16.20
N LEU A 110 13.42 -0.92 16.17
CA LEU A 110 12.74 -1.60 17.28
C LEU A 110 13.57 -1.56 18.58
N GLN A 111 14.89 -1.70 18.48
CA GLN A 111 15.78 -1.61 19.64
C GLN A 111 15.73 -0.23 20.27
N TYR A 112 15.82 0.84 19.48
CA TYR A 112 15.70 2.21 19.99
C TYR A 112 14.35 2.48 20.67
N LEU A 113 13.25 1.91 20.17
CA LEU A 113 11.95 2.01 20.84
C LEU A 113 11.89 1.25 22.18
N THR A 114 12.71 0.21 22.36
CA THR A 114 12.81 -0.51 23.64
C THR A 114 13.78 0.11 24.64
N LEU A 115 14.71 0.93 24.16
CA LEU A 115 15.60 1.70 25.03
C LEU A 115 14.76 2.76 25.72
N LEU A 116 14.45 2.52 27.00
CA LEU A 116 13.84 3.52 27.88
C LEU A 116 14.64 4.82 27.78
N PRO A 117 14.00 5.99 27.67
CA PRO A 117 14.73 7.25 27.73
C PRO A 117 15.48 7.32 29.06
N THR A 118 16.80 7.14 29.00
CA THR A 118 17.68 7.34 30.15
C THR A 118 17.75 8.83 30.44
N LYS A 119 16.98 9.23 31.45
CA LYS A 119 17.05 10.50 32.18
C LYS A 119 16.78 11.77 31.36
N GLY A 120 15.62 12.34 31.65
CA GLY A 120 15.21 13.67 31.22
C GLY A 120 13.71 13.66 30.97
N LYS A 121 12.89 13.52 32.03
CA LYS A 121 11.46 13.85 31.94
C LYS A 121 11.35 15.36 31.74
N LEU A 122 11.56 15.82 30.51
CA LEU A 122 10.79 16.97 30.03
C LEU A 122 9.35 16.45 30.01
N GLN A 123 8.51 17.00 30.89
CA GLN A 123 7.08 16.77 30.80
C GLN A 123 6.64 17.36 29.46
N LEU A 124 6.53 16.50 28.45
CA LEU A 124 5.80 16.82 27.25
C LEU A 124 4.36 17.13 27.65
N ASP A 125 3.74 18.06 26.95
CA ASP A 125 2.32 18.26 27.12
C ASP A 125 1.54 17.02 26.60
N ALA A 126 0.24 16.96 26.91
CA ALA A 126 -0.57 15.79 26.56
C ALA A 126 -0.65 15.57 25.03
N SER A 127 -0.59 16.64 24.23
CA SER A 127 -0.60 16.58 22.76
C SER A 127 0.70 16.01 22.20
N GLU A 128 1.84 16.53 22.63
CA GLU A 128 3.17 16.10 22.22
C GLU A 128 3.42 14.64 22.61
N GLN A 129 2.97 14.24 23.81
CA GLN A 129 3.06 12.85 24.24
C GLN A 129 2.22 11.91 23.36
N THR A 130 1.04 12.37 22.94
CA THR A 130 0.15 11.58 22.06
C THR A 130 0.77 11.42 20.67
N GLU A 131 1.32 12.50 20.11
CA GLU A 131 2.01 12.47 18.82
C GLU A 131 3.25 11.57 18.86
N GLN A 132 4.05 11.68 19.92
CA GLN A 132 5.23 10.82 20.10
C GLN A 132 4.83 9.34 20.20
N ASN A 133 3.80 9.01 20.99
CA ASN A 133 3.32 7.63 21.13
C ASN A 133 2.82 7.08 19.78
N LEU A 134 2.12 7.90 18.99
CA LEU A 134 1.67 7.52 17.66
C LEU A 134 2.84 7.28 16.71
N GLN A 135 3.85 8.14 16.75
CA GLN A 135 5.06 7.99 15.94
C GLN A 135 5.81 6.70 16.29
N GLN A 136 6.00 6.42 17.58
CA GLN A 136 6.61 5.19 18.05
C GLN A 136 5.83 3.95 17.62
N LEU A 137 4.50 3.99 17.74
CA LEU A 137 3.63 2.90 17.29
C LEU A 137 3.77 2.65 15.78
N ASN A 138 3.72 3.70 14.96
CA ASN A 138 3.87 3.57 13.51
C ASN A 138 5.25 2.99 13.13
N VAL A 139 6.33 3.47 13.75
CA VAL A 139 7.69 2.96 13.53
C VAL A 139 7.79 1.48 13.93
N ALA A 140 7.17 1.09 15.05
CA ALA A 140 7.17 -0.31 15.50
C ALA A 140 6.42 -1.23 14.52
N LEU A 141 5.21 -0.83 14.10
CA LEU A 141 4.39 -1.61 13.17
C LEU A 141 5.10 -1.75 11.82
N GLU A 142 5.63 -0.66 11.29
CA GLU A 142 6.32 -0.68 10.00
C GLU A 142 7.63 -1.49 10.05
N SER A 143 8.42 -1.36 11.11
CA SER A 143 9.63 -2.15 11.27
C SER A 143 9.31 -3.65 11.32
N MET A 144 8.24 -4.05 12.01
CA MET A 144 7.77 -5.44 12.01
C MET A 144 7.25 -5.87 10.63
N LEU A 145 6.57 -4.99 9.89
CA LEU A 145 6.14 -5.26 8.51
C LEU A 145 7.36 -5.55 7.62
N LEU A 146 8.37 -4.68 7.65
CA LEU A 146 9.56 -4.80 6.82
C LEU A 146 10.36 -6.06 7.14
N ILE A 147 10.59 -6.37 8.42
CA ILE A 147 11.25 -7.61 8.81
C ILE A 147 10.43 -8.82 8.33
N GLY A 148 9.11 -8.81 8.56
CA GLY A 148 8.23 -9.89 8.13
C GLY A 148 8.25 -10.10 6.61
N GLN A 149 8.25 -9.03 5.81
CA GLN A 149 8.34 -9.10 4.35
C GLN A 149 9.69 -9.67 3.88
N VAL A 150 10.80 -9.29 4.52
CA VAL A 150 12.11 -9.89 4.26
C VAL A 150 12.08 -11.39 4.57
N GLN A 151 11.51 -11.79 5.71
CA GLN A 151 11.41 -13.20 6.07
C GLN A 151 10.54 -13.99 5.09
N HIS A 152 9.43 -13.40 4.62
CA HIS A 152 8.61 -13.99 3.57
C HIS A 152 9.44 -14.24 2.30
N ALA A 153 10.17 -13.22 1.84
CA ALA A 153 10.98 -13.32 0.62
C ALA A 153 12.09 -14.37 0.74
N ASN A 154 12.60 -14.60 1.96
CA ASN A 154 13.56 -15.65 2.26
C ASN A 154 12.90 -17.04 2.47
N GLY A 155 11.60 -17.19 2.24
CA GLY A 155 10.85 -18.44 2.44
C GLY A 155 10.58 -18.79 3.91
N GLN A 156 10.92 -17.91 4.86
CA GLN A 156 10.75 -18.11 6.29
C GLN A 156 9.34 -17.68 6.74
N PHE A 157 8.30 -18.28 6.16
CA PHE A 157 6.90 -17.86 6.34
C PHE A 157 6.42 -17.93 7.80
N ALA A 158 6.87 -18.92 8.57
CA ALA A 158 6.50 -19.04 9.98
C ALA A 158 7.10 -17.91 10.83
N GLU A 159 8.35 -17.53 10.57
CA GLU A 159 9.01 -16.42 11.26
C GLU A 159 8.41 -15.09 10.84
N SER A 160 8.14 -14.91 9.54
CA SER A 160 7.39 -13.78 9.00
C SER A 160 6.05 -13.56 9.74
N ASN A 161 5.28 -14.64 9.91
CA ASN A 161 4.02 -14.61 10.66
C ASN A 161 4.19 -14.22 12.14
N ARG A 162 5.32 -14.51 12.79
CA ARG A 162 5.54 -14.07 14.18
C ARG A 162 5.60 -12.55 14.28
N PHE A 163 6.26 -11.88 13.34
CA PHE A 163 6.32 -10.42 13.30
C PHE A 163 4.94 -9.81 13.04
N PHE A 164 4.21 -10.30 12.04
CA PHE A 164 2.88 -9.76 11.73
C PHE A 164 1.86 -9.99 12.86
N LYS A 165 1.87 -11.17 13.49
CA LYS A 165 0.99 -11.44 14.65
C LYS A 165 1.35 -10.59 15.85
N ARG A 166 2.65 -10.34 16.10
CA ARG A 166 3.11 -9.41 17.14
C ARG A 166 2.66 -7.98 16.87
N ALA A 167 2.75 -7.53 15.61
CA ALA A 167 2.28 -6.21 15.20
C ALA A 167 0.77 -6.05 15.40
N LEU A 168 -0.03 -7.06 15.04
CA LEU A 168 -1.48 -7.08 15.29
C LEU A 168 -1.82 -7.02 16.79
N ILE A 169 -1.07 -7.70 17.65
CA ILE A 169 -1.26 -7.61 19.12
C ILE A 169 -0.94 -6.19 19.61
N LEU A 170 0.16 -5.60 19.13
CA LEU A 170 0.55 -4.24 19.48
C LEU A 170 -0.52 -3.22 19.04
N LEU A 171 -1.05 -3.37 17.82
CA LEU A 171 -2.10 -2.51 17.29
C LEU A 171 -3.39 -2.61 18.12
N ARG A 172 -3.84 -3.82 18.46
CA ARG A 172 -5.03 -4.02 19.31
C ARG A 172 -4.89 -3.38 20.68
N ARG A 173 -3.71 -3.50 21.31
CA ARG A 173 -3.42 -2.91 22.63
C ARG A 173 -3.45 -1.38 22.61
N ASN A 174 -3.19 -0.77 21.47
CA ASN A 174 -3.14 0.68 21.31
C ASN A 174 -4.36 1.24 20.55
N LYS A 175 -5.40 0.44 20.30
CA LYS A 175 -6.55 0.85 19.47
C LYS A 175 -7.23 2.12 19.99
N SER A 176 -7.37 2.25 21.32
CA SER A 176 -7.97 3.43 21.96
C SER A 176 -7.14 4.71 21.82
N ASN A 177 -5.85 4.58 21.49
CA ASN A 177 -4.90 5.69 21.44
C ASN A 177 -4.63 6.15 20.00
N LEU A 178 -5.25 5.51 19.01
CA LEU A 178 -5.13 5.90 17.61
C LEU A 178 -6.07 7.09 17.35
N PRO A 179 -5.56 8.23 16.85
CA PRO A 179 -6.39 9.40 16.60
C PRO A 179 -7.34 9.22 15.42
N ASN A 180 -7.09 8.21 14.58
CA ASN A 180 -7.86 7.95 13.37
C ASN A 180 -8.09 6.43 13.18
N GLU A 181 -9.35 6.05 13.03
CA GLU A 181 -9.79 4.68 12.73
C GLU A 181 -9.21 4.16 11.41
N GLN A 182 -9.04 5.03 10.41
CA GLN A 182 -8.49 4.67 9.10
C GLN A 182 -7.05 4.14 9.19
N LEU A 183 -6.23 4.72 10.08
CA LEU A 183 -4.86 4.24 10.28
C LEU A 183 -4.85 2.83 10.90
N ALA A 184 -5.80 2.57 11.81
CA ALA A 184 -5.97 1.22 12.37
C ALA A 184 -6.40 0.23 11.28
N GLN A 185 -7.40 0.61 10.48
CA GLN A 185 -7.93 -0.18 9.37
C GLN A 185 -6.85 -0.52 8.33
N TYR A 186 -6.01 0.46 7.97
CA TYR A 186 -4.83 0.27 7.13
C TYR A 186 -3.94 -0.84 7.68
N TRP A 187 -3.46 -0.70 8.93
CA TRP A 187 -2.54 -1.68 9.51
C TRP A 187 -3.18 -3.06 9.70
N PHE A 188 -4.46 -3.13 10.10
CA PHE A 188 -5.17 -4.40 10.20
C PHE A 188 -5.24 -5.10 8.84
N THR A 189 -5.63 -4.39 7.79
CA THR A 189 -5.73 -4.95 6.44
C THR A 189 -4.35 -5.39 5.95
N GLU A 190 -3.34 -4.53 6.10
CA GLU A 190 -1.96 -4.77 5.66
C GLU A 190 -1.39 -6.07 6.26
N PHE A 191 -1.47 -6.24 7.59
CA PHE A 191 -0.93 -7.43 8.26
C PHE A 191 -1.75 -8.69 8.00
N ASN A 192 -3.08 -8.60 7.92
CA ASN A 192 -3.87 -9.78 7.60
C ASN A 192 -3.59 -10.27 6.17
N CYS A 193 -3.42 -9.37 5.19
CA CYS A 193 -3.02 -9.75 3.82
C CYS A 193 -1.67 -10.47 3.79
N GLU A 194 -0.67 -9.97 4.51
CA GLU A 194 0.64 -10.64 4.61
C GLU A 194 0.55 -12.03 5.24
N ILE A 195 -0.24 -12.18 6.31
CA ILE A 195 -0.43 -13.48 6.97
C ILE A 195 -1.15 -14.46 6.04
N ILE A 196 -2.15 -14.02 5.27
CA ILE A 196 -2.83 -14.87 4.28
C ILE A 196 -1.81 -15.45 3.30
N MET A 197 -0.95 -14.61 2.71
CA MET A 197 0.06 -15.07 1.76
C MET A 197 1.00 -16.11 2.38
N ASN A 198 1.45 -15.90 3.62
CA ASN A 198 2.28 -16.86 4.35
C ASN A 198 1.54 -18.17 4.64
N ASP A 199 0.29 -18.09 5.10
CA ASP A 199 -0.50 -19.26 5.46
C ASP A 199 -0.81 -20.11 4.21
N LEU A 200 -1.04 -19.50 3.05
CA LEU A 200 -1.18 -20.20 1.77
C LEU A 200 0.09 -20.99 1.38
N ASN A 201 1.26 -20.36 1.56
CA ASN A 201 2.56 -21.01 1.34
C ASN A 201 2.84 -22.14 2.34
N LEU A 202 2.35 -22.01 3.58
CA LEU A 202 2.41 -23.04 4.62
C LEU A 202 1.31 -24.11 4.50
N ASN A 203 0.46 -24.04 3.48
CA ASN A 203 -0.70 -24.91 3.29
C ASN A 203 -1.73 -24.89 4.44
N LYS A 204 -1.85 -23.75 5.13
CA LYS A 204 -2.83 -23.49 6.20
C LYS A 204 -4.03 -22.73 5.68
N ILE A 205 -4.81 -23.38 4.82
CA ILE A 205 -5.92 -22.75 4.10
C ILE A 205 -7.00 -22.20 5.07
N GLU A 206 -7.33 -22.93 6.14
CA GLU A 206 -8.35 -22.46 7.09
C GLU A 206 -7.89 -21.24 7.90
N ASP A 207 -6.60 -21.18 8.28
CA ASP A 207 -6.02 -19.99 8.93
C ASP A 207 -6.06 -18.79 7.97
N ALA A 208 -5.71 -19.01 6.69
CA ALA A 208 -5.80 -18.00 5.65
C ALA A 208 -7.24 -17.47 5.47
N LYS A 209 -8.27 -18.34 5.51
CA LYS A 209 -9.68 -17.94 5.45
C LYS A 209 -10.08 -17.06 6.64
N GLN A 210 -9.63 -17.39 7.85
CA GLN A 210 -9.90 -16.57 9.04
C GLN A 210 -9.27 -15.17 8.90
N HIS A 211 -8.03 -15.09 8.41
CA HIS A 211 -7.35 -13.82 8.18
C HIS A 211 -7.99 -13.02 7.02
N PHE A 212 -8.49 -13.68 5.99
CA PHE A 212 -9.27 -13.05 4.92
C PHE A 212 -10.55 -12.39 5.45
N ASN A 213 -11.31 -13.07 6.30
CA ASN A 213 -12.52 -12.50 6.91
C ASN A 213 -12.18 -11.27 7.76
N ARG A 214 -11.07 -11.31 8.49
CA ARG A 214 -10.59 -10.16 9.29
C ARG A 214 -10.17 -8.99 8.41
N ALA A 215 -9.40 -9.23 7.34
CA ALA A 215 -8.96 -8.19 6.41
C ALA A 215 -10.16 -7.50 5.73
N THR A 216 -11.15 -8.29 5.29
CA THR A 216 -12.37 -7.77 4.67
C THR A 216 -13.20 -6.93 5.64
N ALA A 217 -13.30 -7.35 6.91
CA ALA A 217 -14.07 -6.63 7.92
C ALA A 217 -13.43 -5.29 8.35
N THR A 218 -12.13 -5.10 8.09
CA THR A 218 -11.37 -3.90 8.48
C THR A 218 -10.96 -3.04 7.29
N LEU A 219 -11.46 -3.33 6.08
CA LEU A 219 -11.08 -2.60 4.89
C LEU A 219 -11.58 -1.15 4.96
N ASP A 220 -10.66 -0.20 4.84
CA ASP A 220 -10.99 1.18 4.48
C ASP A 220 -11.13 1.28 2.96
N GLU A 221 -12.36 1.40 2.48
CA GLU A 221 -12.69 1.45 1.05
C GLU A 221 -12.11 2.70 0.35
N ASN A 222 -11.73 3.74 1.11
CA ASN A 222 -11.07 4.93 0.56
C ASN A 222 -9.55 4.73 0.41
N ASN A 223 -8.99 3.69 1.02
CA ASN A 223 -7.58 3.36 0.92
C ASN A 223 -7.35 2.45 -0.30
N ILE A 224 -7.04 3.08 -1.44
CA ILE A 224 -6.85 2.41 -2.72
C ILE A 224 -5.73 1.36 -2.66
N ASP A 225 -4.58 1.67 -2.07
CA ASP A 225 -3.46 0.71 -2.00
C ASP A 225 -3.83 -0.53 -1.16
N SER A 226 -4.54 -0.35 -0.04
CA SER A 226 -5.04 -1.47 0.77
C SER A 226 -6.06 -2.31 0.02
N THR A 227 -6.93 -1.66 -0.74
CA THR A 227 -7.94 -2.32 -1.57
C THR A 227 -7.28 -3.16 -2.68
N ILE A 228 -6.32 -2.58 -3.42
CA ILE A 228 -5.54 -3.28 -4.46
C ILE A 228 -4.84 -4.51 -3.85
N LYS A 229 -4.21 -4.35 -2.69
CA LYS A 229 -3.52 -5.44 -1.99
C LYS A 229 -4.48 -6.54 -1.57
N LEU A 230 -5.62 -6.18 -1.00
CA LEU A 230 -6.63 -7.14 -0.57
C LEU A 230 -7.20 -7.92 -1.77
N ILE A 231 -7.60 -7.25 -2.85
CA ILE A 231 -8.09 -7.90 -4.07
C ILE A 231 -7.06 -8.90 -4.62
N SER A 232 -5.80 -8.49 -4.73
CA SER A 232 -4.72 -9.37 -5.20
C SER A 232 -4.57 -10.61 -4.30
N THR A 233 -4.68 -10.42 -2.99
CA THR A 233 -4.62 -11.50 -1.99
C THR A 233 -5.83 -12.45 -2.10
N ILE A 234 -7.02 -11.91 -2.37
CA ILE A 234 -8.25 -12.68 -2.57
C ILE A 234 -8.14 -13.57 -3.81
N ILE A 235 -7.63 -13.04 -4.91
CA ILE A 235 -7.41 -13.82 -6.14
C ILE A 235 -6.42 -14.95 -5.86
N LEU A 236 -5.33 -14.67 -5.14
CA LEU A 236 -4.35 -15.70 -4.78
C LEU A 236 -4.95 -16.79 -3.88
N LEU A 237 -5.77 -16.41 -2.91
CA LEU A 237 -6.51 -17.34 -2.05
C LEU A 237 -7.45 -18.22 -2.89
N GLY A 238 -8.24 -17.61 -3.77
CA GLY A 238 -9.14 -18.31 -4.70
C GLY A 238 -8.39 -19.28 -5.61
N ASP A 239 -7.30 -18.85 -6.25
CA ASP A 239 -6.46 -19.67 -7.13
C ASP A 239 -5.83 -20.85 -6.37
N THR A 240 -5.40 -20.63 -5.13
CA THR A 240 -4.81 -21.69 -4.30
C THR A 240 -5.86 -22.72 -3.88
N ILE A 241 -7.04 -22.27 -3.49
CA ILE A 241 -8.16 -23.14 -3.13
C ILE A 241 -8.65 -23.95 -4.34
N ASN A 242 -8.84 -23.30 -5.49
CA ASN A 242 -9.28 -23.94 -6.73
C ASN A 242 -8.33 -25.08 -7.15
N LYS A 243 -7.02 -24.87 -7.00
CA LYS A 243 -5.99 -25.89 -7.28
C LYS A 243 -5.99 -27.06 -6.28
N ARG A 244 -6.41 -26.85 -5.03
CA ARG A 244 -6.22 -27.81 -3.92
C ARG A 244 -7.49 -28.53 -3.44
N GLN A 245 -8.67 -27.92 -3.55
CA GLN A 245 -9.90 -28.39 -2.87
C GLN A 245 -11.12 -28.55 -3.79
N ASP A 246 -10.94 -29.08 -5.00
CA ASP A 246 -12.05 -29.52 -5.87
C ASP A 246 -13.11 -28.41 -6.15
N LYS A 247 -12.68 -27.39 -6.91
CA LYS A 247 -13.42 -26.39 -7.75
C LYS A 247 -14.69 -25.67 -7.23
N SER A 248 -15.29 -26.05 -6.10
CA SER A 248 -16.60 -25.55 -5.66
C SER A 248 -16.54 -24.41 -4.65
N SER A 249 -15.38 -24.18 -4.02
CA SER A 249 -15.22 -23.19 -2.95
C SER A 249 -14.49 -21.90 -3.37
N SER A 250 -13.98 -21.81 -4.60
CA SER A 250 -13.23 -20.63 -5.10
C SER A 250 -14.11 -19.46 -5.55
N ALA A 251 -15.31 -19.74 -6.04
CA ALA A 251 -16.21 -18.77 -6.70
C ALA A 251 -16.48 -17.54 -5.84
N GLN A 252 -16.71 -17.75 -4.54
CA GLN A 252 -16.98 -16.68 -3.58
C GLN A 252 -15.82 -15.67 -3.49
N TYR A 253 -14.57 -16.12 -3.65
CA TYR A 253 -13.41 -15.23 -3.59
C TYR A 253 -13.29 -14.39 -4.86
N TYR A 254 -13.47 -15.00 -6.04
CA TYR A 254 -13.45 -14.26 -7.30
C TYR A 254 -14.60 -13.26 -7.41
N LYS A 255 -15.80 -13.66 -6.97
CA LYS A 255 -16.96 -12.76 -6.85
C LYS A 255 -16.64 -11.59 -5.90
N LYS A 256 -16.03 -11.87 -4.75
CA LYS A 256 -15.65 -10.81 -3.81
C LYS A 256 -14.60 -9.87 -4.39
N ALA A 257 -13.60 -10.40 -5.09
CA ALA A 257 -12.59 -9.60 -5.79
C ALA A 257 -13.25 -8.69 -6.84
N LEU A 258 -14.21 -9.22 -7.61
CA LEU A 258 -14.99 -8.44 -8.58
C LEU A 258 -15.85 -7.36 -7.93
N GLU A 259 -16.48 -7.61 -6.78
CA GLU A 259 -17.25 -6.59 -6.05
C GLU A 259 -16.38 -5.40 -5.60
N LEU A 260 -15.15 -5.68 -5.19
CA LEU A 260 -14.21 -4.67 -4.71
C LEU A 260 -13.64 -3.80 -5.84
N THR A 261 -13.81 -4.17 -7.12
CA THR A 261 -13.30 -3.36 -8.24
C THR A 261 -13.94 -1.99 -8.31
N LYS A 262 -15.17 -1.84 -7.79
CA LYS A 262 -15.89 -0.56 -7.75
C LYS A 262 -15.11 0.56 -7.04
N PHE A 263 -14.20 0.20 -6.13
CA PHE A 263 -13.36 1.15 -5.40
C PHE A 263 -12.10 1.57 -6.17
N ILE A 264 -11.64 0.74 -7.09
CA ILE A 264 -10.43 1.00 -7.89
C ILE A 264 -10.76 1.40 -9.33
N GLN A 265 -12.02 1.31 -9.77
CA GLN A 265 -12.39 1.47 -11.17
C GLN A 265 -12.08 2.84 -11.79
N ASN A 266 -11.95 3.88 -10.96
CA ASN A 266 -11.63 5.22 -11.41
C ASN A 266 -10.12 5.52 -11.36
N GLN A 267 -9.30 4.57 -10.89
CA GLN A 267 -7.86 4.75 -10.81
C GLN A 267 -7.25 4.55 -12.18
N ARG A 268 -6.51 5.57 -12.65
CA ARG A 268 -5.79 5.54 -13.92
C ARG A 268 -4.34 5.19 -13.67
N ASP A 269 -4.06 3.97 -13.21
CA ASP A 269 -2.70 3.47 -13.09
C ASP A 269 -2.60 2.02 -13.58
N ILE A 270 -1.45 1.67 -14.15
CA ILE A 270 -1.20 0.34 -14.73
C ILE A 270 -1.44 -0.80 -13.72
N ARG A 271 -1.15 -0.60 -12.42
CA ARG A 271 -1.35 -1.67 -11.42
C ARG A 271 -2.83 -2.02 -11.27
N THR A 272 -3.70 -1.02 -11.32
CA THR A 272 -5.14 -1.20 -11.31
C THR A 272 -5.61 -1.94 -12.56
N ALA A 273 -5.09 -1.59 -13.74
CA ALA A 273 -5.43 -2.28 -14.99
C ALA A 273 -4.98 -3.75 -14.98
N ASP A 274 -3.75 -4.03 -14.52
CA ASP A 274 -3.22 -5.39 -14.36
C ASP A 274 -4.11 -6.21 -13.42
N LEU A 275 -4.55 -5.59 -12.32
CA LEU A 275 -5.44 -6.22 -11.35
C LEU A 275 -6.83 -6.53 -11.93
N MET A 276 -7.43 -5.60 -12.68
CA MET A 276 -8.71 -5.83 -13.37
C MET A 276 -8.64 -7.00 -14.34
N VAL A 277 -7.58 -7.08 -15.16
CA VAL A 277 -7.36 -8.21 -16.07
C VAL A 277 -7.22 -9.53 -15.29
N ASN A 278 -6.49 -9.51 -14.18
CA ASN A 278 -6.31 -10.70 -13.34
C ASN A 278 -7.61 -11.18 -12.69
N ILE A 279 -8.48 -10.27 -12.24
CA ILE A 279 -9.83 -10.62 -11.74
C ILE A 279 -10.62 -11.31 -12.85
N VAL A 280 -10.59 -10.77 -14.06
CA VAL A 280 -11.33 -11.34 -15.20
C VAL A 280 -10.82 -12.74 -15.55
N ARG A 281 -9.51 -12.94 -15.60
CA ARG A 281 -8.92 -14.27 -15.78
C ARG A 281 -9.33 -15.23 -14.66
N ALA A 282 -9.32 -14.77 -13.41
CA ALA A 282 -9.66 -15.58 -12.26
C ALA A 282 -11.14 -16.03 -12.30
N SER A 283 -12.05 -15.10 -12.57
CA SER A 283 -13.49 -15.36 -12.68
C SER A 283 -13.87 -16.24 -13.87
N THR A 284 -13.10 -16.23 -14.96
CA THR A 284 -13.35 -17.05 -16.16
C THR A 284 -12.69 -18.44 -16.11
N LYS A 285 -11.78 -18.70 -15.16
CA LYS A 285 -11.17 -20.04 -14.96
C LYS A 285 -12.18 -21.05 -14.42
N GLU A 286 -13.28 -20.62 -13.79
CA GLU A 286 -14.31 -21.52 -13.30
C GLU A 286 -15.14 -22.09 -14.46
N LYS A 287 -14.81 -23.31 -14.90
CA LYS A 287 -15.65 -24.15 -15.76
C LYS A 287 -16.80 -24.80 -14.96
N GLN A 288 -17.61 -24.04 -14.24
CA GLN A 288 -18.83 -24.61 -13.65
C GLN A 288 -20.02 -24.45 -14.60
N PRO A 289 -20.84 -25.51 -14.79
CA PRO A 289 -22.18 -25.34 -15.34
C PRO A 289 -22.97 -24.44 -14.36
N PRO A 290 -23.56 -23.35 -14.84
CA PRO A 290 -24.17 -22.37 -13.96
C PRO A 290 -25.42 -22.90 -13.23
N PRO A 291 -25.66 -22.51 -11.96
CA PRO A 291 -26.99 -22.62 -11.36
C PRO A 291 -28.00 -21.67 -12.05
N PRO A 292 -29.31 -21.96 -12.02
CA PRO A 292 -30.33 -21.34 -12.89
C PRO A 292 -30.78 -19.92 -12.47
N GLN A 293 -29.85 -19.00 -12.20
CA GLN A 293 -30.15 -17.58 -11.89
C GLN A 293 -29.61 -16.64 -12.98
N GLN A 294 -30.38 -16.50 -14.07
CA GLN A 294 -30.00 -15.76 -15.28
C GLN A 294 -29.67 -14.27 -15.06
N GLN A 295 -30.30 -13.59 -14.09
CA GLN A 295 -30.09 -12.15 -13.86
C GLN A 295 -28.74 -11.82 -13.21
N GLN A 296 -28.27 -12.63 -12.26
CA GLN A 296 -27.01 -12.36 -11.57
C GLN A 296 -25.80 -12.68 -12.47
N GLN A 297 -25.95 -13.65 -13.38
CA GLN A 297 -24.96 -13.97 -14.41
C GLN A 297 -24.75 -12.82 -15.39
N GLN A 298 -25.82 -12.24 -15.93
CA GLN A 298 -25.70 -11.11 -16.86
C GLN A 298 -25.00 -9.91 -16.19
N GLN A 299 -25.33 -9.61 -14.93
CA GLN A 299 -24.66 -8.53 -14.20
C GLN A 299 -23.17 -8.79 -14.00
N ASP A 300 -22.77 -10.02 -13.69
CA ASP A 300 -21.36 -10.35 -13.49
C ASP A 300 -20.58 -10.34 -14.82
N PHE A 301 -21.17 -10.82 -15.93
CA PHE A 301 -20.59 -10.67 -17.27
C PHE A 301 -20.38 -9.20 -17.67
N HIS A 302 -21.37 -8.33 -17.43
CA HIS A 302 -21.24 -6.89 -17.70
C HIS A 302 -20.10 -6.26 -16.90
N LYS A 303 -19.94 -6.62 -15.62
CA LYS A 303 -18.82 -6.13 -14.80
C LYS A 303 -17.47 -6.61 -15.30
N LEU A 304 -17.35 -7.89 -15.69
CA LEU A 304 -16.11 -8.45 -16.23
C LEU A 304 -15.70 -7.75 -17.53
N ARG A 305 -16.66 -7.51 -18.42
CA ARG A 305 -16.45 -6.74 -19.65
C ARG A 305 -16.00 -5.31 -19.36
N HIS A 306 -16.70 -4.62 -18.47
CA HIS A 306 -16.33 -3.27 -18.05
C HIS A 306 -14.90 -3.20 -17.49
N CYS A 307 -14.49 -4.19 -16.69
CA CYS A 307 -13.11 -4.26 -16.17
C CYS A 307 -12.07 -4.33 -17.30
N LEU A 308 -12.32 -5.12 -18.35
CA LEU A 308 -11.40 -5.21 -19.49
C LEU A 308 -11.39 -3.93 -20.33
N GLU A 309 -12.56 -3.34 -20.60
CA GLU A 309 -12.66 -2.08 -21.35
C GLU A 309 -11.87 -0.98 -20.63
N GLN A 310 -12.04 -0.82 -19.31
CA GLN A 310 -11.26 0.13 -18.50
C GLN A 310 -9.76 -0.18 -18.53
N ALA A 311 -9.36 -1.44 -18.36
CA ALA A 311 -7.95 -1.83 -18.39
C ALA A 311 -7.30 -1.51 -19.75
N ILE A 312 -7.99 -1.79 -20.86
CA ILE A 312 -7.53 -1.48 -22.22
C ILE A 312 -7.38 0.03 -22.40
N THR A 313 -8.33 0.83 -21.91
CA THR A 313 -8.24 2.30 -21.93
C THR A 313 -6.99 2.77 -21.20
N ILE A 314 -6.76 2.31 -19.97
CA ILE A 314 -5.59 2.69 -19.16
C ILE A 314 -4.28 2.30 -19.87
N TYR A 315 -4.18 1.08 -20.39
CA TYR A 315 -2.98 0.65 -21.11
C TYR A 315 -2.72 1.49 -22.36
N THR A 316 -3.75 1.77 -23.14
CA THR A 316 -3.63 2.57 -24.37
C THR A 316 -3.17 3.99 -24.05
N GLU A 317 -3.71 4.59 -22.99
CA GLU A 317 -3.33 5.94 -22.54
C GLU A 317 -1.90 6.02 -21.99
N GLN A 318 -1.43 4.98 -21.27
CA GLN A 318 -0.15 5.06 -20.53
C GLN A 318 1.04 4.44 -21.24
N LEU A 319 0.82 3.42 -22.06
CA LEU A 319 1.90 2.68 -22.72
C LEU A 319 2.22 3.26 -24.09
N LEU A 320 1.26 3.95 -24.72
CA LEU A 320 1.39 4.61 -26.03
C LEU A 320 1.91 3.70 -27.15
N ASP A 321 1.82 2.38 -26.97
CA ASP A 321 2.21 1.36 -27.93
C ASP A 321 1.07 0.34 -28.02
N SER A 322 0.34 0.36 -29.14
CA SER A 322 -0.79 -0.55 -29.39
C SER A 322 -0.36 -2.01 -29.58
N SER A 323 0.95 -2.26 -29.73
CA SER A 323 1.53 -3.60 -29.80
C SER A 323 1.94 -4.17 -28.43
N ASP A 324 1.73 -3.43 -27.33
CA ASP A 324 2.03 -3.93 -25.99
C ASP A 324 1.22 -5.20 -25.69
N ILE A 325 1.92 -6.23 -25.19
CA ILE A 325 1.36 -7.55 -24.92
C ILE A 325 0.16 -7.51 -23.96
N ARG A 326 0.10 -6.54 -23.04
CA ARG A 326 -1.01 -6.36 -22.11
C ARG A 326 -2.28 -5.90 -22.83
N ILE A 327 -2.15 -5.01 -23.81
CA ILE A 327 -3.27 -4.55 -24.64
C ILE A 327 -3.79 -5.71 -25.48
N ILE A 328 -2.89 -6.43 -26.14
CA ILE A 328 -3.24 -7.59 -26.98
C ILE A 328 -3.94 -8.66 -26.14
N ASP A 329 -3.40 -9.00 -24.97
CA ASP A 329 -3.98 -10.01 -24.09
C ASP A 329 -5.35 -9.59 -23.53
N ALA A 330 -5.50 -8.35 -23.08
CA ALA A 330 -6.78 -7.84 -22.59
C ALA A 330 -7.86 -7.85 -23.69
N ASN A 331 -7.51 -7.47 -24.92
CA ASN A 331 -8.40 -7.56 -26.08
C ASN A 331 -8.80 -9.01 -26.40
N ASN A 332 -7.85 -9.94 -26.33
CA ASN A 332 -8.13 -11.36 -26.55
C ASN A 332 -9.08 -11.94 -25.48
N LEU A 333 -8.91 -11.52 -24.21
CA LEU A 333 -9.84 -11.89 -23.13
C LEU A 333 -11.23 -11.30 -23.35
N LEU A 334 -11.31 -10.05 -23.81
CA LEU A 334 -12.58 -9.36 -24.09
C LEU A 334 -13.33 -10.06 -25.22
N HIS A 335 -12.61 -10.44 -26.29
CA HIS A 335 -13.18 -11.20 -27.39
C HIS A 335 -13.72 -12.56 -26.91
N LYS A 336 -12.95 -13.31 -26.10
CA LYS A 336 -13.39 -14.61 -25.55
C LYS A 336 -14.66 -14.47 -24.70
N LEU A 337 -14.75 -13.44 -23.86
CA LEU A 337 -15.93 -13.16 -23.04
C LEU A 337 -17.16 -12.83 -23.90
N ASN A 338 -16.99 -12.04 -24.96
CA ASN A 338 -18.09 -11.69 -25.85
C ASN A 338 -18.64 -12.92 -26.60
N MET A 339 -17.76 -13.85 -27.03
CA MET A 339 -18.17 -15.10 -27.68
C MET A 339 -18.96 -16.02 -26.74
N GLN A 340 -18.57 -16.10 -25.46
CA GLN A 340 -19.28 -16.90 -24.46
C GLN A 340 -20.69 -16.38 -24.16
N ASN A 341 -20.93 -15.07 -24.34
CA ASN A 341 -22.24 -14.46 -24.13
C ASN A 341 -23.16 -14.57 -25.36
N SER A 342 -22.62 -14.83 -26.56
CA SER A 342 -23.41 -14.99 -27.79
C SER A 342 -23.98 -16.41 -27.98
N ASP A 343 -23.41 -17.42 -27.32
CA ASP A 343 -23.81 -18.82 -27.48
C ASP A 343 -25.09 -19.21 -26.69
N ASP A 344 -25.60 -18.33 -25.82
CA ASP A 344 -26.92 -18.48 -25.15
C ASP A 344 -28.09 -17.89 -25.97
N GLY A 345 -27.87 -17.61 -27.27
CA GLY A 345 -28.85 -16.94 -28.12
C GLY A 345 -28.73 -17.28 -29.61
N SER A 346 -28.77 -18.57 -29.98
CA SER A 346 -29.01 -18.95 -31.37
C SER A 346 -30.44 -18.59 -31.79
N PHE A 347 -30.62 -17.37 -32.30
CA PHE A 347 -31.63 -17.07 -33.31
C PHE A 347 -30.93 -16.59 -34.59
N PHE A 348 -30.15 -17.49 -35.19
CA PHE A 348 -30.02 -17.48 -36.65
C PHE A 348 -31.27 -18.15 -37.24
N THR A 349 -32.41 -17.48 -37.14
CA THR A 349 -33.57 -17.80 -37.97
C THR A 349 -33.55 -16.93 -39.22
N ASN A 350 -33.30 -17.60 -40.34
CA ASN A 350 -33.76 -17.26 -41.69
C ASN A 350 -33.44 -15.86 -42.23
N ASN A 351 -32.39 -15.79 -43.06
CA ASN A 351 -32.49 -15.13 -44.36
C ASN A 351 -31.39 -15.64 -45.33
N MET A 352 -31.46 -16.93 -45.66
CA MET A 352 -30.83 -17.48 -46.87
C MET A 352 -31.83 -18.37 -47.61
N LYS A 353 -32.96 -17.77 -47.99
CA LYS A 353 -33.79 -18.26 -49.10
C LYS A 353 -34.03 -17.13 -50.09
N THR A 354 -33.01 -16.83 -50.88
CA THR A 354 -33.21 -16.38 -52.26
C THR A 354 -32.00 -16.78 -53.09
N ILE A 355 -31.95 -18.05 -53.48
CA ILE A 355 -31.24 -18.49 -54.68
C ILE A 355 -32.31 -18.72 -55.74
N MET A 356 -32.14 -18.03 -56.87
CA MET A 356 -32.62 -18.34 -58.21
C MET A 356 -34.06 -18.84 -58.37
N LYS A 357 -34.89 -17.97 -58.92
CA LYS A 357 -35.47 -18.21 -60.25
C LYS A 357 -35.64 -16.89 -60.98
#